data_AF-A0A1V2PZ85-F1
#
_entry.id   AF-A0A1V2PZ85-F1
#
_cell.length_a   1.000
_cell.length_b   1.000
_cell.length_c   1.000
_cell.angle_alpha   90.00
_cell.angle_beta   90.00
_cell.angle_gamma   90.00
#
_symmetry.space_group_name_H-M   'P 1'
#
loop_
_entity.id
_entity.type
_entity.pdbx_description
1 polymer ?
#
loop_
_entity_poly.entity_id
_entity_poly.type
_entity_poly.pdbx_seq_one_letter_code
_entity_poly.pdbx_strand_id
1 'polypeptide(L)'
;MRGRVLSTLCVAAATAAVFSPSSSAGQPDAPSPGQQEAAARDAAASLTVSNAGYWFDSGRGKLVVAVVDQASAARVRAGGAEAVVVARSQAQLDRLLADFEGLRPREASGVYGWGIDPQVNGLVIRMSHANDEFVARARRVDPNLRIVTAATAPRQQAGDVRPGSPWWPGGESNCSIGFPATDSTGGKHFVTAGHCTNDVSQPAYGESGQRNRIGTSNSGGGRSVNAREGDMGVVAVSASGWNLSAAVNTWGKPPVTVTGSTEPVQGMSVCHSGNTSKWQCGRVTAINQTINYGSVVVEGLTTTTACSLGGDSGGAWLAGDKAVGLHSGGQSSCSPGGADDQSIFQPVNEALRKWGLTLFVGGGGGDTQAPTVPGNPRLTGATSDSVSLAWDASTDNVGIAGYDVYNGSELAVSSASLSATVSGLTADTSYAFTVRARDAAGNQSAASASVTVRTQPGGGGGRTFSNGTDYQIRDFTVASSRLTSNATGAAASPATVKVTAVHTCYQDLAITLVAPSGRGYTLMRSGGLQCTPFGGERTYQVPVNEKAAGTWTLRVADNGPRDEGVLDSWSIAL
;
A
#
# COMPACT_ATOMS: atom_id res chain seq x y z
N MET A 1 -35.85 -70.29 85.89
CA MET A 1 -34.53 -70.94 86.10
C MET A 1 -33.60 -70.47 85.00
N ARG A 2 -32.37 -70.10 85.39
CA ARG A 2 -31.12 -69.78 84.64
C ARG A 2 -31.14 -70.10 83.12
N GLY A 3 -30.59 -69.32 82.18
CA GLY A 3 -29.64 -68.18 82.07
C GLY A 3 -29.49 -67.90 80.55
N ARG A 4 -28.78 -66.94 79.96
CA ARG A 4 -27.64 -66.04 80.27
C ARG A 4 -27.81 -64.79 79.34
N VAL A 5 -27.77 -63.56 79.86
CA VAL A 5 -26.65 -62.55 79.82
C VAL A 5 -26.19 -62.23 78.38
N LEU A 6 -26.65 -61.11 77.77
CA LEU A 6 -26.10 -59.71 77.79
C LEU A 6 -24.68 -59.60 77.20
N SER A 7 -24.29 -58.61 76.40
CA SER A 7 -24.66 -57.18 76.33
C SER A 7 -24.00 -56.59 75.06
N THR A 8 -24.69 -55.88 74.16
CA THR A 8 -25.07 -54.45 74.17
C THR A 8 -23.87 -53.48 74.10
N LEU A 9 -23.64 -52.93 72.90
CA LEU A 9 -22.74 -51.81 72.60
C LEU A 9 -23.31 -50.50 73.18
N CYS A 10 -22.44 -49.71 73.82
CA CYS A 10 -22.68 -48.32 74.18
C CYS A 10 -22.30 -47.39 73.02
N VAL A 11 -23.20 -46.46 72.69
CA VAL A 11 -22.98 -45.30 71.81
C VAL A 11 -22.79 -44.06 72.70
N ALA A 12 -21.72 -43.30 72.49
CA ALA A 12 -21.66 -41.88 72.84
C ALA A 12 -20.56 -41.19 72.02
N ALA A 13 -20.91 -40.02 71.47
CA ALA A 13 -20.16 -39.24 70.51
C ALA A 13 -18.96 -38.48 71.11
N ALA A 14 -17.92 -38.27 70.30
CA ALA A 14 -16.94 -37.19 70.49
C ALA A 14 -16.43 -36.67 69.13
N THR A 15 -16.42 -35.35 69.02
CA THR A 15 -15.94 -34.46 67.97
C THR A 15 -14.60 -34.85 67.32
N ALA A 16 -14.57 -34.97 65.99
CA ALA A 16 -13.33 -35.10 65.21
C ALA A 16 -12.82 -33.71 64.79
N ALA A 17 -11.62 -33.37 65.28
CA ALA A 17 -10.85 -32.22 64.84
C ALA A 17 -10.41 -32.39 63.37
N VAL A 18 -10.62 -31.34 62.57
CA VAL A 18 -10.12 -31.26 61.19
C VAL A 18 -8.61 -31.03 61.24
N PHE A 19 -7.84 -32.10 61.03
CA PHE A 19 -6.44 -32.00 60.65
C PHE A 19 -6.37 -31.87 59.13
N SER A 20 -5.87 -30.74 58.63
CA SER A 20 -5.52 -30.56 57.22
C SER A 20 -4.42 -31.56 56.85
N PRO A 21 -4.58 -32.40 55.81
CA PRO A 21 -3.46 -33.16 55.28
C PRO A 21 -2.55 -32.20 54.51
N SER A 22 -1.31 -32.14 54.97
CA SER A 22 -0.14 -31.65 54.26
C SER A 22 -0.13 -32.12 52.81
N SER A 23 0.13 -31.15 51.91
CA SER A 23 0.39 -31.32 50.48
C SER A 23 1.31 -32.52 50.21
N SER A 24 0.75 -33.58 49.61
CA SER A 24 1.55 -34.62 48.98
C SER A 24 2.32 -33.98 47.84
N ALA A 25 3.65 -33.92 47.95
CA ALA A 25 4.52 -33.70 46.81
C ALA A 25 4.12 -34.69 45.71
N GLY A 26 3.71 -34.18 44.56
CA GLY A 26 3.26 -34.98 43.43
C GLY A 26 4.33 -36.00 43.05
N GLN A 27 3.92 -37.25 42.84
CA GLN A 27 4.76 -38.16 42.06
C GLN A 27 4.98 -37.53 40.69
N PRO A 28 6.20 -37.59 40.13
CA PRO A 28 6.41 -37.14 38.76
C PRO A 28 5.48 -37.94 37.84
N ASP A 29 4.70 -37.23 37.02
CA ASP A 29 3.84 -37.84 36.00
C ASP A 29 4.66 -38.84 35.19
N ALA A 30 4.09 -40.00 34.90
CA ALA A 30 4.72 -40.98 34.03
C ALA A 30 5.07 -40.31 32.69
N PRO A 31 6.30 -40.51 32.16
CA PRO A 31 6.74 -39.81 30.97
C PRO A 31 5.77 -40.08 29.82
N SER A 32 5.36 -39.03 29.11
CA SER A 32 4.51 -39.14 27.93
C SER A 32 5.17 -40.03 26.86
N PRO A 33 4.40 -40.64 25.95
CA PRO A 33 4.96 -41.45 24.87
C PRO A 33 6.08 -40.74 24.08
N GLY A 34 5.92 -39.44 23.82
CA GLY A 34 6.96 -38.63 23.16
C GLY A 34 8.23 -38.45 23.99
N GLN A 35 8.12 -38.34 25.32
CA GLN A 35 9.28 -38.30 26.23
C GLN A 35 9.98 -39.66 26.31
N GLN A 36 9.22 -40.77 26.27
CA GLN A 36 9.78 -42.13 26.21
C GLN A 36 10.51 -42.38 24.88
N GLU A 37 9.94 -41.93 23.76
CA GLU A 37 10.55 -42.01 22.43
C GLU A 37 11.84 -41.18 22.34
N ALA A 38 11.87 -39.97 22.90
CA ALA A 38 13.07 -39.13 22.93
C ALA A 38 14.19 -39.78 23.76
N ALA A 39 13.88 -40.26 24.96
CA ALA A 39 14.85 -40.94 25.82
C ALA A 39 15.41 -42.22 25.16
N ALA A 40 14.56 -42.99 24.46
CA ALA A 40 15.01 -44.17 23.71
C ALA A 40 15.95 -43.81 22.55
N ARG A 41 15.71 -42.69 21.84
CA ARG A 41 16.59 -42.19 20.78
C ARG A 41 17.93 -41.73 21.31
N ASP A 42 17.94 -40.98 22.42
CA ASP A 42 19.17 -40.50 23.06
C ASP A 42 20.02 -41.66 23.58
N ALA A 43 19.39 -42.67 24.21
CA ALA A 43 20.04 -43.90 24.63
C ALA A 43 20.66 -44.63 23.44
N ALA A 44 19.95 -44.78 22.32
CA ALA A 44 20.48 -45.41 21.11
C ALA A 44 21.64 -44.61 20.48
N ALA A 45 21.56 -43.28 20.46
CA ALA A 45 22.62 -42.42 19.94
C ALA A 45 23.91 -42.52 20.77
N SER A 46 23.80 -42.73 22.08
CA SER A 46 24.95 -42.86 22.99
C SER A 46 25.78 -44.14 22.79
N LEU A 47 25.24 -45.16 22.09
CA LEU A 47 25.85 -46.48 21.99
C LEU A 47 27.04 -46.54 21.01
N THR A 48 27.30 -45.49 20.22
CA THR A 48 28.40 -45.41 19.22
C THR A 48 28.53 -46.68 18.37
N VAL A 49 27.40 -47.14 17.80
CA VAL A 49 27.33 -48.31 16.93
C VAL A 49 27.07 -47.91 15.48
N SER A 50 27.71 -48.63 14.54
CA SER A 50 27.43 -48.49 13.12
C SER A 50 26.01 -48.99 12.83
N ASN A 51 25.12 -48.05 12.53
CA ASN A 51 23.71 -48.32 12.25
C ASN A 51 23.33 -47.88 10.84
N ALA A 52 22.16 -48.32 10.38
CA ALA A 52 21.59 -48.09 9.05
C ALA A 52 20.18 -47.50 9.16
N GLY A 53 19.95 -46.70 10.22
CA GLY A 53 18.68 -46.08 10.54
C GLY A 53 17.96 -46.69 11.74
N TYR A 54 16.83 -46.08 12.07
CA TYR A 54 16.01 -46.39 13.23
C TYR A 54 14.54 -46.20 12.90
N TRP A 55 13.67 -46.94 13.59
CA TRP A 55 12.23 -46.72 13.55
C TRP A 55 11.61 -47.12 14.88
N PHE A 56 10.42 -46.61 15.15
CA PHE A 56 9.65 -47.03 16.31
C PHE A 56 8.66 -48.12 15.89
N ASP A 57 8.65 -49.24 16.61
CA ASP A 57 7.64 -50.29 16.47
C ASP A 57 6.48 -49.96 17.42
N SER A 58 5.38 -49.44 16.86
CA SER A 58 4.20 -49.05 17.62
C SER A 58 3.45 -50.22 18.25
N GLY A 59 3.58 -51.44 17.71
CA GLY A 59 2.97 -52.65 18.29
C GLY A 59 3.72 -53.14 19.52
N ARG A 60 5.02 -52.85 19.60
CA ARG A 60 5.90 -53.23 20.73
C ARG A 60 6.26 -52.07 21.65
N GLY A 61 5.95 -50.83 21.26
CA GLY A 61 6.27 -49.62 22.02
C GLY A 61 7.78 -49.38 22.17
N LYS A 62 8.59 -49.78 21.18
CA LYS A 62 10.06 -49.75 21.29
C LYS A 62 10.75 -49.18 20.08
N LEU A 63 11.88 -48.52 20.32
CA LEU A 63 12.82 -48.10 19.28
C LEU A 63 13.59 -49.32 18.78
N VAL A 64 13.61 -49.49 17.47
CA VAL A 64 14.39 -50.51 16.77
C VAL A 64 15.53 -49.81 16.01
N VAL A 65 16.75 -50.32 16.20
CA VAL A 65 17.96 -49.85 15.52
C VAL A 65 18.40 -50.88 14.48
N ALA A 66 18.51 -50.47 13.22
CA ALA A 66 19.10 -51.27 12.16
C ALA A 66 20.62 -51.26 12.32
N VAL A 67 21.25 -52.41 12.52
CA VAL A 67 22.71 -52.54 12.66
C VAL A 67 23.27 -53.54 11.66
N VAL A 68 24.56 -53.45 11.34
CA VAL A 68 25.15 -54.27 10.27
C VAL A 68 25.79 -55.57 10.75
N ASP A 69 25.87 -55.78 12.06
CA ASP A 69 26.53 -56.94 12.65
C ASP A 69 25.93 -57.30 14.03
N GLN A 70 26.18 -58.53 14.46
CA GLN A 70 25.65 -59.06 15.73
C GLN A 70 26.28 -58.43 16.97
N ALA A 71 27.52 -57.92 16.88
CA ALA A 71 28.18 -57.29 18.02
C ALA A 71 27.55 -55.92 18.32
N SER A 72 27.28 -55.14 17.28
CA SER A 72 26.49 -53.91 17.34
C SER A 72 25.07 -54.19 17.84
N ALA A 73 24.44 -55.28 17.40
CA ALA A 73 23.12 -55.68 17.88
C ALA A 73 23.10 -56.01 19.38
N ALA A 74 24.14 -56.71 19.87
CA ALA A 74 24.29 -57.03 21.28
C ALA A 74 24.47 -55.75 22.12
N ARG A 75 25.26 -54.78 21.65
CA ARG A 75 25.45 -53.48 22.30
C ARG A 75 24.14 -52.68 22.36
N VAL A 76 23.38 -52.64 21.27
CA VAL A 76 22.07 -51.98 21.22
C VAL A 76 21.10 -52.59 22.23
N ARG A 77 21.04 -53.93 22.31
CA ARG A 77 20.19 -54.65 23.28
C ARG A 77 20.64 -54.46 24.72
N ALA A 78 21.95 -54.43 24.98
CA ALA A 78 22.50 -54.13 26.30
C ALA A 78 22.17 -52.70 26.75
N GLY A 79 22.01 -51.76 25.81
CA GLY A 79 21.54 -50.40 26.04
C GLY A 79 20.01 -50.26 26.18
N GLY A 80 19.25 -51.37 26.14
CA GLY A 80 17.80 -51.37 26.34
C GLY A 80 16.95 -51.12 25.09
N ALA A 81 17.55 -51.00 23.90
CA ALA A 81 16.85 -50.85 22.63
C ALA A 81 16.73 -52.17 21.85
N GLU A 82 15.80 -52.26 20.90
CA GLU A 82 15.74 -53.41 20.00
C GLU A 82 16.70 -53.24 18.83
N ALA A 83 17.29 -54.35 18.40
CA ALA A 83 18.25 -54.37 17.31
C ALA A 83 17.84 -55.37 16.24
N VAL A 84 17.87 -54.93 14.99
CA VAL A 84 17.69 -55.77 13.80
C VAL A 84 18.97 -55.71 12.99
N VAL A 85 19.53 -56.88 12.68
CA VAL A 85 20.70 -56.95 11.80
C VAL A 85 20.23 -56.84 10.36
N VAL A 86 20.77 -55.88 9.62
CA VAL A 86 20.43 -55.57 8.23
C VAL A 86 21.65 -55.70 7.32
N ALA A 87 21.40 -55.85 6.02
CA ALA A 87 22.45 -56.17 5.05
C ALA A 87 23.29 -54.95 4.62
N ARG A 88 22.69 -53.76 4.55
CA ARG A 88 23.32 -52.52 4.07
C ARG A 88 23.59 -51.57 5.21
N SER A 89 24.81 -51.04 5.27
CA SER A 89 25.19 -49.91 6.11
C SER A 89 24.59 -48.60 5.61
N GLN A 90 24.58 -47.57 6.46
CA GLN A 90 24.14 -46.23 6.08
C GLN A 90 24.87 -45.72 4.83
N ALA A 91 26.20 -45.86 4.78
CA ALA A 91 26.99 -45.41 3.63
C ALA A 91 26.65 -46.18 2.33
N GLN A 92 26.14 -47.40 2.42
CA GLN A 92 25.63 -48.15 1.26
C GLN A 92 24.24 -47.68 0.85
N LEU A 93 23.38 -47.33 1.81
CA LEU A 93 22.06 -46.75 1.55
C LEU A 93 22.15 -45.34 0.94
N ASP A 94 23.10 -44.52 1.39
CA ASP A 94 23.34 -43.18 0.83
C ASP A 94 23.82 -43.27 -0.62
N ARG A 95 24.72 -44.21 -0.93
CA ARG A 95 25.16 -44.50 -2.31
C ARG A 95 24.01 -44.99 -3.16
N LEU A 96 23.19 -45.89 -2.64
CA LEU A 96 21.99 -46.41 -3.32
C LEU A 96 21.01 -45.28 -3.67
N LEU A 97 20.79 -44.33 -2.75
CA LEU A 97 19.95 -43.16 -2.99
C LEU A 97 20.55 -42.26 -4.07
N ALA A 98 21.87 -42.00 -4.03
CA ALA A 98 22.55 -41.20 -5.05
C ALA A 98 22.48 -41.85 -6.45
N ASP A 99 22.72 -43.16 -6.56
CA ASP A 99 22.59 -43.92 -7.80
C ASP A 99 21.16 -43.85 -8.35
N PHE A 100 20.16 -43.92 -7.46
CA PHE A 100 18.76 -43.76 -7.83
C PHE A 100 18.44 -42.33 -8.31
N GLU A 101 18.98 -41.30 -7.67
CA GLU A 101 18.82 -39.91 -8.10
C GLU A 101 19.43 -39.65 -9.48
N GLY A 102 20.49 -40.39 -9.84
CA GLY A 102 21.05 -40.42 -11.20
C GLY A 102 20.07 -40.88 -12.28
N LEU A 103 19.00 -41.61 -11.92
CA LEU A 103 17.92 -41.99 -12.84
C LEU A 103 16.91 -40.85 -13.11
N ARG A 104 17.12 -39.67 -12.53
CA ARG A 104 16.25 -38.49 -12.64
C ARG A 104 14.79 -38.78 -12.25
N PRO A 105 14.52 -39.27 -11.02
CA PRO A 105 13.17 -39.60 -10.55
C PRO A 105 12.19 -38.42 -10.61
N ARG A 106 12.69 -37.18 -10.59
CA ARG A 106 11.90 -35.94 -10.74
C ARG A 106 11.20 -35.83 -12.09
N GLU A 107 11.79 -36.39 -13.13
CA GLU A 107 11.28 -36.33 -14.50
C GLU A 107 10.38 -37.53 -14.82
N ALA A 108 10.32 -38.53 -13.93
CA ALA A 108 9.56 -39.75 -14.12
C ALA A 108 8.06 -39.51 -13.84
N SER A 109 7.22 -39.76 -14.85
CA SER A 109 5.77 -39.67 -14.72
C SER A 109 5.27 -40.51 -13.55
N GLY A 110 4.37 -39.93 -12.76
CA GLY A 110 3.70 -40.60 -11.65
C GLY A 110 4.50 -40.68 -10.36
N VAL A 111 5.79 -40.31 -10.31
CA VAL A 111 6.61 -40.34 -9.09
C VAL A 111 6.33 -39.10 -8.22
N TYR A 112 6.00 -39.32 -6.94
CA TYR A 112 5.62 -38.29 -5.97
C TYR A 112 6.62 -38.12 -4.82
N GLY A 113 7.50 -39.08 -4.62
CA GLY A 113 8.57 -39.00 -3.62
C GLY A 113 9.40 -40.27 -3.60
N TRP A 114 10.62 -40.18 -3.06
CA TRP A 114 11.52 -41.31 -2.90
C TRP A 114 12.43 -41.08 -1.69
N GLY A 115 13.05 -42.15 -1.19
CA GLY A 115 14.00 -42.08 -0.10
C GLY A 115 14.39 -43.46 0.41
N ILE A 116 15.17 -43.49 1.48
CA ILE A 116 15.53 -44.73 2.17
C ILE A 116 14.49 -45.03 3.25
N ASP A 117 14.07 -46.29 3.29
CA ASP A 117 13.25 -46.83 4.36
C ASP A 117 14.09 -47.84 5.18
N PRO A 118 14.48 -47.49 6.42
CA PRO A 118 15.26 -48.37 7.29
C PRO A 118 14.58 -49.71 7.58
N GLN A 119 13.24 -49.80 7.55
CA GLN A 119 12.52 -51.05 7.85
C GLN A 119 12.75 -52.12 6.77
N VAL A 120 12.90 -51.70 5.52
CA VAL A 120 13.22 -52.59 4.39
C VAL A 120 14.68 -52.55 3.99
N ASN A 121 15.50 -51.73 4.69
CA ASN A 121 16.93 -51.53 4.42
C ASN A 121 17.21 -51.27 2.92
N GLY A 122 16.39 -50.39 2.32
CA GLY A 122 16.36 -50.18 0.89
C GLY A 122 15.56 -48.96 0.47
N LEU A 123 15.47 -48.77 -0.85
CA LEU A 123 14.82 -47.64 -1.48
C LEU A 123 13.29 -47.83 -1.45
N VAL A 124 12.58 -46.75 -1.14
CA VAL A 124 11.13 -46.64 -1.31
C VAL A 124 10.81 -45.54 -2.33
N ILE A 125 9.86 -45.81 -3.22
CA ILE A 125 9.30 -44.81 -4.14
C ILE A 125 7.79 -44.72 -3.92
N ARG A 126 7.28 -43.50 -3.79
CA ARG A 126 5.85 -43.18 -3.77
C ARG A 126 5.43 -42.73 -5.16
N MET A 127 4.41 -43.36 -5.75
CA MET A 127 3.94 -43.04 -7.10
C MET A 127 2.44 -43.28 -7.31
N SER A 128 1.79 -42.61 -8.27
CA SER A 128 0.37 -42.87 -8.60
C SER A 128 0.14 -44.16 -9.36
N HIS A 129 1.07 -44.52 -10.22
CA HIS A 129 0.99 -45.71 -11.04
C HIS A 129 2.41 -46.22 -11.28
N ALA A 130 2.55 -47.54 -11.48
CA ALA A 130 3.81 -48.12 -11.90
C ALA A 130 4.10 -47.71 -13.35
N ASN A 131 5.24 -47.06 -13.56
CA ASN A 131 5.82 -46.90 -14.88
C ASN A 131 6.81 -48.04 -15.07
N ASP A 132 6.46 -49.07 -15.85
CA ASP A 132 7.22 -50.32 -15.95
C ASP A 132 8.68 -50.09 -16.36
N GLU A 133 8.95 -49.13 -17.26
CA GLU A 133 10.30 -48.81 -17.71
C GLU A 133 11.13 -48.15 -16.60
N PHE A 134 10.56 -47.14 -15.93
CA PHE A 134 11.24 -46.45 -14.83
C PHE A 134 11.43 -47.38 -13.63
N VAL A 135 10.42 -48.16 -13.28
CA VAL A 135 10.48 -49.16 -12.21
C VAL A 135 11.53 -50.22 -12.53
N ALA A 136 11.64 -50.70 -13.78
CA ALA A 136 12.68 -51.64 -14.17
C ALA A 136 14.09 -51.04 -14.02
N ARG A 137 14.29 -49.76 -14.34
CA ARG A 137 15.56 -49.07 -14.07
C ARG A 137 15.83 -48.95 -12.57
N ALA A 138 14.83 -48.55 -11.80
CA ALA A 138 14.93 -48.39 -10.35
C ALA A 138 15.23 -49.73 -9.65
N ARG A 139 14.66 -50.84 -10.11
CA ARG A 139 14.94 -52.19 -9.61
C ARG A 139 16.35 -52.69 -9.94
N ARG A 140 16.99 -52.15 -10.99
CA ARG A 140 18.42 -52.42 -11.24
C ARG A 140 19.33 -51.71 -10.24
N VAL A 141 18.90 -50.57 -9.72
CA VAL A 141 19.60 -49.86 -8.63
C VAL A 141 19.35 -50.56 -7.30
N ASP A 142 18.09 -50.81 -6.95
CA ASP A 142 17.72 -51.60 -5.75
C ASP A 142 16.79 -52.76 -6.10
N PRO A 143 17.28 -54.01 -6.10
CA PRO A 143 16.43 -55.19 -6.26
C PRO A 143 15.32 -55.28 -5.19
N ASN A 144 15.53 -54.68 -4.01
CA ASN A 144 14.57 -54.67 -2.90
C ASN A 144 13.64 -53.45 -2.91
N LEU A 145 13.59 -52.69 -4.01
CA LEU A 145 12.77 -51.49 -4.15
C LEU A 145 11.31 -51.74 -3.72
N ARG A 146 10.88 -50.96 -2.72
CA ARG A 146 9.49 -50.89 -2.26
C ARG A 146 8.75 -49.78 -3.00
N ILE A 147 7.62 -50.14 -3.62
CA ILE A 147 6.73 -49.18 -4.29
C ILE A 147 5.52 -48.96 -3.40
N VAL A 148 5.24 -47.69 -3.11
CA VAL A 148 4.05 -47.25 -2.38
C VAL A 148 3.14 -46.53 -3.36
N THR A 149 1.99 -47.13 -3.66
CA THR A 149 0.99 -46.47 -4.48
C THR A 149 0.31 -45.37 -3.68
N ALA A 150 0.33 -44.15 -4.20
CA ALA A 150 -0.35 -43.00 -3.63
C ALA A 150 -1.24 -42.38 -4.71
N ALA A 151 -2.55 -42.39 -4.53
CA ALA A 151 -3.50 -41.91 -5.54
C ALA A 151 -3.42 -40.39 -5.79
N THR A 152 -2.78 -39.62 -4.92
CA THR A 152 -2.73 -38.16 -4.99
C THR A 152 -1.31 -37.65 -4.78
N ALA A 153 -0.86 -36.78 -5.68
CA ALA A 153 0.39 -36.05 -5.50
C ALA A 153 0.29 -35.11 -4.29
N PRO A 154 1.36 -34.95 -3.49
CA PRO A 154 1.46 -33.87 -2.52
C PRO A 154 1.23 -32.53 -3.23
N ARG A 155 0.32 -31.70 -2.72
CA ARG A 155 0.09 -30.34 -3.23
C ARG A 155 0.66 -29.35 -2.23
N GLN A 156 1.50 -28.43 -2.71
CA GLN A 156 1.80 -27.22 -1.94
C GLN A 156 0.50 -26.42 -1.84
N GLN A 157 0.13 -26.03 -0.62
CA GLN A 157 -1.03 -25.18 -0.35
C GLN A 157 -0.73 -23.78 -0.89
N ALA A 158 -1.55 -23.30 -1.82
CA ALA A 158 -1.35 -22.04 -2.51
C ALA A 158 -2.69 -21.44 -2.94
N GLY A 159 -2.70 -20.12 -3.15
CA GLY A 159 -3.88 -19.40 -3.58
C GLY A 159 -3.68 -17.88 -3.54
N ASP A 160 -4.72 -17.16 -3.92
CA ASP A 160 -4.72 -15.70 -3.83
C ASP A 160 -5.80 -15.24 -2.85
N VAL A 161 -5.41 -14.33 -1.97
CA VAL A 161 -6.30 -13.55 -1.11
C VAL A 161 -6.93 -12.47 -1.98
N ARG A 162 -8.06 -12.81 -2.59
CA ARG A 162 -8.83 -11.95 -3.49
C ARG A 162 -10.12 -11.47 -2.81
N PRO A 163 -10.46 -10.18 -2.87
CA PRO A 163 -11.76 -9.66 -2.43
C PRO A 163 -12.94 -10.47 -3.00
N GLY A 164 -13.89 -10.85 -2.15
CA GLY A 164 -15.09 -11.61 -2.47
C GLY A 164 -14.91 -13.13 -2.61
N SER A 165 -13.68 -13.65 -2.53
CA SER A 165 -13.44 -15.10 -2.51
C SER A 165 -13.81 -15.71 -1.15
N PRO A 166 -14.25 -16.98 -1.11
CA PRO A 166 -14.58 -17.65 0.15
C PRO A 166 -13.35 -17.96 1.00
N TRP A 167 -13.55 -18.00 2.31
CA TRP A 167 -12.64 -18.61 3.27
C TRP A 167 -13.44 -19.25 4.42
N TRP A 168 -12.80 -20.15 5.17
CA TRP A 168 -13.44 -20.91 6.25
C TRP A 168 -12.72 -20.66 7.59
N PRO A 169 -13.42 -20.10 8.59
CA PRO A 169 -12.98 -20.08 9.98
C PRO A 169 -13.18 -21.48 10.60
N GLY A 170 -12.09 -22.19 10.88
CA GLY A 170 -12.20 -23.51 11.51
C GLY A 170 -13.14 -24.48 10.78
N GLY A 171 -14.12 -25.05 11.51
CA GLY A 171 -15.09 -26.02 11.00
C GLY A 171 -16.46 -25.45 10.64
N GLU A 172 -16.62 -24.12 10.64
CA GLU A 172 -17.91 -23.43 10.53
C GLU A 172 -18.31 -23.17 9.07
N SER A 173 -19.45 -22.48 8.87
CA SER A 173 -19.88 -21.97 7.57
C SER A 173 -18.84 -20.98 7.00
N ASN A 174 -18.74 -20.91 5.68
CA ASN A 174 -17.80 -20.02 5.04
C ASN A 174 -18.14 -18.55 5.29
N CYS A 175 -17.12 -17.71 5.27
CA CYS A 175 -17.22 -16.27 5.08
C CYS A 175 -16.59 -15.89 3.73
N SER A 176 -16.55 -14.59 3.46
CA SER A 176 -15.93 -14.00 2.28
C SER A 176 -14.79 -13.07 2.68
N ILE A 177 -13.74 -13.05 1.86
CA ILE A 177 -12.59 -12.17 2.03
C ILE A 177 -13.04 -10.75 1.68
N GLY A 178 -12.80 -9.78 2.56
CA GLY A 178 -13.11 -8.38 2.29
C GLY A 178 -12.01 -7.77 1.44
N PHE A 179 -10.92 -7.36 2.10
CA PHE A 179 -9.80 -6.76 1.39
C PHE A 179 -8.44 -7.24 1.91
N PRO A 180 -7.51 -7.61 1.01
CA PRO A 180 -6.13 -7.85 1.40
C PRO A 180 -5.47 -6.56 1.90
N ALA A 181 -4.56 -6.69 2.85
CA ALA A 181 -3.84 -5.59 3.46
C ALA A 181 -2.44 -6.04 3.93
N THR A 182 -1.57 -5.07 4.18
CA THR A 182 -0.27 -5.29 4.79
C THR A 182 -0.15 -4.52 6.10
N ASP A 183 0.63 -5.04 7.04
CA ASP A 183 1.06 -4.23 8.19
C ASP A 183 2.36 -3.47 7.87
N SER A 184 2.81 -2.64 8.81
CA SER A 184 4.04 -1.85 8.71
C SER A 184 5.32 -2.67 8.51
N THR A 185 5.29 -3.98 8.79
CA THR A 185 6.43 -4.90 8.62
C THR A 185 6.37 -5.66 7.29
N GLY A 186 5.35 -5.42 6.47
CA GLY A 186 5.09 -6.18 5.25
C GLY A 186 4.39 -7.52 5.50
N GLY A 187 3.93 -7.78 6.73
CA GLY A 187 3.10 -8.94 7.05
C GLY A 187 1.80 -8.90 6.25
N LYS A 188 1.43 -10.04 5.65
CA LYS A 188 0.23 -10.17 4.81
C LYS A 188 -1.00 -10.43 5.67
N HIS A 189 -2.10 -9.72 5.38
CA HIS A 189 -3.38 -9.85 6.08
C HIS A 189 -4.55 -9.75 5.09
N PHE A 190 -5.74 -10.09 5.55
CA PHE A 190 -6.97 -9.53 5.00
C PHE A 190 -7.94 -9.14 6.09
N VAL A 191 -8.74 -8.10 5.80
CA VAL A 191 -9.86 -7.67 6.63
C VAL A 191 -11.15 -8.36 6.17
N THR A 192 -12.01 -8.69 7.13
CA THR A 192 -13.28 -9.40 6.96
C THR A 192 -14.24 -9.02 8.09
N ALA A 193 -15.40 -9.64 8.19
CA ALA A 193 -16.36 -9.36 9.27
C ALA A 193 -15.85 -9.90 10.62
N GLY A 194 -16.14 -9.18 11.69
CA GLY A 194 -15.73 -9.53 13.04
C GLY A 194 -16.41 -10.79 13.53
N HIS A 195 -17.70 -10.97 13.23
CA HIS A 195 -18.43 -12.18 13.59
C HIS A 195 -17.88 -13.47 12.94
N CYS A 196 -17.07 -13.36 11.88
CA CYS A 196 -16.32 -14.47 11.28
C CYS A 196 -14.98 -14.76 11.97
N THR A 197 -14.61 -13.97 12.98
CA THR A 197 -13.27 -13.96 13.60
C THR A 197 -13.33 -13.95 15.13
N ASN A 198 -14.47 -14.33 15.73
CA ASN A 198 -14.69 -14.27 17.18
C ASN A 198 -13.66 -15.12 17.96
N ASP A 199 -13.28 -16.28 17.41
CA ASP A 199 -12.36 -17.21 18.06
C ASP A 199 -10.90 -16.71 18.03
N VAL A 200 -10.26 -16.72 19.18
CA VAL A 200 -8.85 -16.32 19.33
C VAL A 200 -7.94 -17.29 18.58
N SER A 201 -7.09 -16.77 17.69
CA SER A 201 -6.06 -17.51 16.98
C SER A 201 -6.58 -18.74 16.19
N GLN A 202 -7.79 -18.63 15.64
CA GLN A 202 -8.43 -19.72 14.92
C GLN A 202 -7.76 -19.95 13.55
N PRO A 203 -7.51 -21.21 13.13
CA PRO A 203 -6.99 -21.48 11.79
C PRO A 203 -7.95 -21.04 10.67
N ALA A 204 -7.41 -20.41 9.63
CA ALA A 204 -8.15 -19.96 8.45
C ALA A 204 -7.78 -20.77 7.21
N TYR A 205 -8.80 -21.20 6.46
CA TYR A 205 -8.69 -22.11 5.32
C TYR A 205 -9.29 -21.51 4.06
N GLY A 206 -8.67 -21.76 2.92
CA GLY A 206 -9.14 -21.30 1.61
C GLY A 206 -10.04 -22.28 0.89
N GLU A 207 -10.28 -23.46 1.48
CA GLU A 207 -11.14 -24.49 0.93
C GLU A 207 -11.93 -25.20 2.03
N SER A 208 -13.15 -25.62 1.70
CA SER A 208 -14.04 -26.36 2.59
C SER A 208 -13.41 -27.65 3.12
N GLY A 209 -13.82 -28.03 4.33
CA GLY A 209 -13.28 -29.20 5.03
C GLY A 209 -11.88 -28.97 5.61
N GLN A 210 -11.57 -27.73 6.00
CA GLN A 210 -10.29 -27.34 6.61
C GLN A 210 -9.08 -27.63 5.70
N ARG A 211 -9.24 -27.40 4.40
CA ARG A 211 -8.20 -27.63 3.39
C ARG A 211 -7.58 -26.31 2.93
N ASN A 212 -6.34 -26.39 2.45
CA ASN A 212 -5.59 -25.25 1.93
C ASN A 212 -5.46 -24.11 2.95
N ARG A 213 -4.65 -24.29 4.00
CA ARG A 213 -4.50 -23.32 5.09
C ARG A 213 -3.94 -21.99 4.55
N ILE A 214 -4.62 -20.90 4.88
CA ILE A 214 -4.19 -19.53 4.56
C ILE A 214 -3.33 -18.96 5.69
N GLY A 215 -3.77 -19.16 6.94
CA GLY A 215 -3.11 -18.60 8.10
C GLY A 215 -3.96 -18.65 9.36
N THR A 216 -4.05 -17.54 10.10
CA THR A 216 -4.64 -17.48 11.44
C THR A 216 -5.54 -16.25 11.61
N SER A 217 -6.83 -16.49 11.88
CA SER A 217 -7.83 -15.49 12.24
C SER A 217 -7.62 -15.00 13.68
N ASN A 218 -7.92 -13.73 13.92
CA ASN A 218 -7.91 -13.09 15.24
C ASN A 218 -6.65 -13.44 16.08
N SER A 219 -5.48 -13.29 15.46
CA SER A 219 -4.21 -13.69 16.07
C SER A 219 -3.99 -12.95 17.40
N GLY A 220 -3.86 -13.70 18.49
CA GLY A 220 -3.67 -13.15 19.84
C GLY A 220 -4.90 -12.48 20.46
N GLY A 221 -6.08 -12.57 19.81
CA GLY A 221 -7.37 -12.16 20.38
C GLY A 221 -7.70 -10.67 20.29
N GLY A 222 -6.79 -9.83 19.80
CA GLY A 222 -6.97 -8.37 19.65
C GLY A 222 -7.38 -7.90 18.24
N ARG A 223 -7.80 -8.83 17.38
CA ARG A 223 -7.95 -8.63 15.92
C ARG A 223 -9.37 -8.93 15.44
N SER A 224 -10.36 -8.83 16.33
CA SER A 224 -11.78 -9.02 16.05
C SER A 224 -12.62 -8.04 16.86
N VAL A 225 -13.66 -7.49 16.24
CA VAL A 225 -14.71 -6.67 16.84
C VAL A 225 -16.05 -7.14 16.30
N ASN A 226 -16.89 -7.68 17.16
CA ASN A 226 -18.29 -7.99 16.89
C ASN A 226 -19.11 -7.48 18.08
N ALA A 227 -19.23 -6.16 18.17
CA ALA A 227 -19.74 -5.45 19.33
C ALA A 227 -20.26 -4.07 18.92
N ARG A 228 -20.64 -3.25 19.91
CA ARG A 228 -21.12 -1.88 19.68
C ARG A 228 -20.21 -1.05 18.78
N GLU A 229 -18.89 -1.25 18.91
CA GLU A 229 -17.89 -0.55 18.11
C GLU A 229 -17.98 -0.86 16.61
N GLY A 230 -18.35 -2.07 16.21
CA GLY A 230 -18.32 -2.45 14.79
C GLY A 230 -18.42 -3.96 14.56
N ASP A 231 -18.37 -4.34 13.28
CA ASP A 231 -18.30 -5.74 12.83
C ASP A 231 -17.14 -5.92 11.83
N MET A 232 -15.94 -6.07 12.37
CA MET A 232 -14.69 -6.13 11.59
C MET A 232 -13.67 -7.07 12.26
N GLY A 233 -12.86 -7.71 11.45
CA GLY A 233 -11.82 -8.63 11.92
C GLY A 233 -10.67 -8.75 10.93
N VAL A 234 -9.56 -9.31 11.41
CA VAL A 234 -8.33 -9.50 10.64
C VAL A 234 -7.90 -10.96 10.66
N VAL A 235 -7.52 -11.45 9.49
CA VAL A 235 -6.87 -12.75 9.31
C VAL A 235 -5.44 -12.54 8.85
N ALA A 236 -4.49 -13.06 9.59
CA ALA A 236 -3.08 -13.08 9.22
C ALA A 236 -2.83 -14.17 8.17
N VAL A 237 -2.19 -13.81 7.06
CA VAL A 237 -1.88 -14.69 5.93
C VAL A 237 -0.44 -15.17 6.09
N SER A 238 -0.28 -16.29 6.79
CA SER A 238 1.04 -16.82 7.16
C SER A 238 1.56 -17.92 6.23
N ALA A 239 0.68 -18.53 5.43
CA ALA A 239 1.09 -19.60 4.52
C ALA A 239 1.81 -19.03 3.29
N SER A 240 3.04 -19.47 3.04
CA SER A 240 3.92 -18.90 2.01
C SER A 240 3.40 -19.02 0.58
N GLY A 241 2.58 -20.04 0.29
CA GLY A 241 1.95 -20.20 -1.03
C GLY A 241 0.77 -19.26 -1.30
N TRP A 242 0.39 -18.41 -0.34
CA TRP A 242 -0.70 -17.46 -0.50
C TRP A 242 -0.21 -16.05 -0.84
N ASN A 243 -0.75 -15.49 -1.91
CA ASN A 243 -0.43 -14.15 -2.39
C ASN A 243 -1.59 -13.19 -2.15
N LEU A 244 -1.29 -11.92 -1.88
CA LEU A 244 -2.32 -10.88 -1.86
C LEU A 244 -2.65 -10.50 -3.30
N SER A 245 -3.93 -10.23 -3.57
CA SER A 245 -4.37 -9.82 -4.90
C SER A 245 -5.42 -8.72 -4.81
N ALA A 246 -5.16 -7.61 -5.49
CA ALA A 246 -6.12 -6.53 -5.60
C ALA A 246 -7.23 -6.82 -6.64
N ALA A 247 -7.13 -7.92 -7.38
CA ALA A 247 -8.17 -8.34 -8.31
C ALA A 247 -9.37 -8.89 -7.52
N VAL A 248 -10.51 -8.24 -7.68
CA VAL A 248 -11.77 -8.65 -7.05
C VAL A 248 -12.29 -9.89 -7.78
N ASN A 249 -12.77 -10.87 -7.02
CA ASN A 249 -13.56 -11.95 -7.60
C ASN A 249 -14.94 -11.40 -7.99
N THR A 250 -15.12 -11.06 -9.25
CA THR A 250 -16.37 -10.46 -9.77
C THR A 250 -17.38 -11.52 -10.24
N TRP A 251 -17.09 -12.81 -10.05
CA TRP A 251 -17.98 -13.92 -10.39
C TRP A 251 -18.48 -13.91 -11.85
N GLY A 252 -17.57 -13.61 -12.79
CA GLY A 252 -17.87 -13.56 -14.23
C GLY A 252 -18.42 -12.21 -14.72
N LYS A 253 -18.49 -11.20 -13.85
CA LYS A 253 -18.72 -9.79 -14.26
C LYS A 253 -17.40 -9.13 -14.69
N PRO A 254 -17.43 -7.95 -15.33
CA PRO A 254 -16.21 -7.26 -15.73
C PRO A 254 -15.20 -7.16 -14.59
N PRO A 255 -13.89 -7.34 -14.85
CA PRO A 255 -12.87 -7.37 -13.81
C PRO A 255 -12.76 -6.02 -13.12
N VAL A 256 -12.60 -6.05 -11.80
CA VAL A 256 -12.37 -4.88 -10.96
C VAL A 256 -11.07 -5.09 -10.20
N THR A 257 -10.21 -4.08 -10.21
CA THR A 257 -8.97 -4.03 -9.43
C THR A 257 -9.12 -2.94 -8.39
N VAL A 258 -8.86 -3.26 -7.12
CA VAL A 258 -8.94 -2.27 -6.03
C VAL A 258 -7.77 -1.29 -6.15
N THR A 259 -8.03 0.00 -6.28
CA THR A 259 -6.98 1.03 -6.45
C THR A 259 -6.87 1.99 -5.26
N GLY A 260 -7.65 1.76 -4.21
CA GLY A 260 -7.70 2.59 -3.00
C GLY A 260 -8.97 2.36 -2.22
N SER A 261 -9.23 3.24 -1.25
CA SER A 261 -10.48 3.24 -0.47
C SER A 261 -11.12 4.62 -0.43
N THR A 262 -12.42 4.65 -0.18
CA THR A 262 -13.20 5.88 0.05
C THR A 262 -14.26 5.63 1.11
N GLU A 263 -14.66 6.68 1.83
CA GLU A 263 -15.81 6.61 2.72
C GLU A 263 -17.12 6.48 1.93
N PRO A 264 -18.13 5.78 2.47
CA PRO A 264 -19.43 5.68 1.84
C PRO A 264 -20.18 7.01 1.89
N VAL A 265 -20.93 7.31 0.84
CA VAL A 265 -21.80 8.49 0.75
C VAL A 265 -23.21 8.04 0.38
N GLN A 266 -24.22 8.59 1.02
CA GLN A 266 -25.62 8.29 0.68
C GLN A 266 -25.91 8.55 -0.81
N GLY A 267 -26.60 7.62 -1.46
CA GLY A 267 -26.91 7.64 -2.89
C GLY A 267 -25.81 7.09 -3.81
N MET A 268 -24.58 6.90 -3.30
CA MET A 268 -23.46 6.34 -4.05
C MET A 268 -23.79 4.95 -4.59
N SER A 269 -23.47 4.71 -5.86
CA SER A 269 -23.53 3.38 -6.46
C SER A 269 -22.46 2.49 -5.86
N VAL A 270 -22.86 1.32 -5.39
CA VAL A 270 -21.97 0.35 -4.75
C VAL A 270 -22.25 -1.05 -5.25
N CYS A 271 -21.20 -1.88 -5.33
CA CYS A 271 -21.31 -3.29 -5.64
C CYS A 271 -20.65 -4.12 -4.54
N HIS A 272 -21.28 -5.24 -4.25
CA HIS A 272 -20.86 -6.25 -3.28
C HIS A 272 -20.36 -7.49 -4.01
N SER A 273 -19.26 -8.06 -3.53
CA SER A 273 -18.80 -9.39 -3.90
C SER A 273 -18.67 -10.31 -2.68
N GLY A 274 -19.39 -11.42 -2.73
CA GLY A 274 -19.34 -12.48 -1.71
C GLY A 274 -19.59 -13.87 -2.28
N ASN A 275 -19.34 -14.89 -1.48
CA ASN A 275 -19.39 -16.29 -1.91
C ASN A 275 -20.80 -16.77 -2.28
N THR A 276 -21.86 -16.21 -1.72
CA THR A 276 -23.21 -16.75 -1.85
C THR A 276 -24.03 -15.97 -2.87
N SER A 277 -24.25 -14.67 -2.65
CA SER A 277 -25.00 -13.80 -3.59
C SER A 277 -24.19 -13.41 -4.83
N LYS A 278 -22.89 -13.69 -4.83
CA LYS A 278 -21.94 -13.40 -5.91
C LYS A 278 -21.74 -11.90 -6.06
N TRP A 279 -21.98 -11.35 -7.25
CA TRP A 279 -21.81 -9.93 -7.55
C TRP A 279 -23.16 -9.21 -7.59
N GLN A 280 -23.42 -8.33 -6.63
CA GLN A 280 -24.68 -7.60 -6.50
C GLN A 280 -24.42 -6.10 -6.42
N CYS A 281 -25.23 -5.28 -7.09
CA CYS A 281 -25.05 -3.84 -7.10
C CYS A 281 -26.33 -3.11 -6.68
N GLY A 282 -26.15 -1.94 -6.08
CA GLY A 282 -27.22 -1.12 -5.57
C GLY A 282 -26.72 0.28 -5.22
N ARG A 283 -27.40 0.92 -4.29
CA ARG A 283 -27.03 2.25 -3.78
C ARG A 283 -26.96 2.26 -2.27
N VAL A 284 -26.08 3.10 -1.74
CA VAL A 284 -26.08 3.43 -0.31
C VAL A 284 -27.38 4.16 0.04
N THR A 285 -28.14 3.64 1.00
CA THR A 285 -29.40 4.23 1.46
C THR A 285 -29.24 5.09 2.69
N ALA A 286 -28.35 4.72 3.62
CA ALA A 286 -28.02 5.50 4.81
C ALA A 286 -26.62 5.13 5.34
N ILE A 287 -25.98 6.07 6.03
CA ILE A 287 -24.65 5.91 6.67
C ILE A 287 -24.78 6.12 8.19
N ASN A 288 -23.81 5.63 8.96
CA ASN A 288 -23.77 5.78 10.42
C ASN A 288 -25.04 5.25 11.12
N GLN A 289 -25.49 4.07 10.70
CA GLN A 289 -26.67 3.40 11.22
C GLN A 289 -26.31 2.51 12.41
N THR A 290 -27.20 2.47 13.40
CA THR A 290 -27.14 1.51 14.51
C THR A 290 -28.05 0.34 14.19
N ILE A 291 -27.50 -0.87 14.18
CA ILE A 291 -28.22 -2.09 13.82
C ILE A 291 -28.26 -3.01 15.04
N ASN A 292 -29.46 -3.45 15.39
CA ASN A 292 -29.67 -4.45 16.42
C ASN A 292 -29.94 -5.81 15.76
N TYR A 293 -28.94 -6.69 15.76
CA TYR A 293 -29.04 -8.06 15.24
C TYR A 293 -29.74 -9.03 16.21
N GLY A 294 -30.21 -8.55 17.35
CA GLY A 294 -30.81 -9.34 18.43
C GLY A 294 -29.76 -9.96 19.36
N SER A 295 -28.67 -10.49 18.80
CA SER A 295 -27.51 -11.01 19.54
C SER A 295 -26.48 -9.93 19.90
N VAL A 296 -26.38 -8.89 19.06
CA VAL A 296 -25.43 -7.79 19.19
C VAL A 296 -26.02 -6.51 18.62
N VAL A 297 -25.68 -5.38 19.22
CA VAL A 297 -25.95 -4.04 18.67
C VAL A 297 -24.64 -3.51 18.13
N VAL A 298 -24.64 -3.03 16.88
CA VAL A 298 -23.46 -2.52 16.18
C VAL A 298 -23.77 -1.12 15.66
N GLU A 299 -22.85 -0.17 15.86
CA GLU A 299 -22.99 1.23 15.43
C GLU A 299 -22.11 1.52 14.20
N GLY A 300 -22.31 2.66 13.56
CA GLY A 300 -21.45 3.12 12.45
C GLY A 300 -21.65 2.40 11.10
N LEU A 301 -22.67 1.53 10.97
CA LEU A 301 -22.86 0.72 9.77
C LEU A 301 -23.52 1.50 8.62
N THR A 302 -23.37 0.99 7.40
CA THR A 302 -23.95 1.56 6.19
C THR A 302 -24.95 0.59 5.57
N THR A 303 -26.12 1.08 5.17
CA THR A 303 -27.18 0.28 4.55
C THR A 303 -27.24 0.54 3.05
N THR A 304 -27.68 -0.46 2.27
CA THR A 304 -27.75 -0.39 0.81
C THR A 304 -28.98 -1.09 0.25
N THR A 305 -29.28 -0.85 -1.03
CA THR A 305 -30.33 -1.57 -1.78
C THR A 305 -29.85 -2.84 -2.47
N ALA A 306 -28.56 -3.18 -2.39
CA ALA A 306 -28.06 -4.42 -2.99
C ALA A 306 -28.47 -5.60 -2.10
N CYS A 307 -28.64 -6.78 -2.70
CA CYS A 307 -28.98 -7.99 -1.97
C CYS A 307 -27.71 -8.74 -1.48
N SER A 308 -27.87 -9.54 -0.43
CA SER A 308 -26.81 -10.38 0.18
C SER A 308 -27.40 -11.59 0.90
N LEU A 309 -26.67 -12.70 0.94
CA LEU A 309 -27.11 -13.94 1.58
C LEU A 309 -26.07 -14.44 2.60
N GLY A 310 -26.48 -15.35 3.49
CA GLY A 310 -25.57 -16.01 4.42
C GLY A 310 -24.37 -16.63 3.70
N GLY A 311 -23.16 -16.39 4.20
CA GLY A 311 -21.89 -16.76 3.56
C GLY A 311 -21.22 -15.63 2.76
N ASP A 312 -21.92 -14.51 2.53
CA ASP A 312 -21.32 -13.28 2.01
C ASP A 312 -20.59 -12.47 3.09
N SER A 313 -20.80 -12.80 4.36
CA SER A 313 -20.21 -12.13 5.51
C SER A 313 -18.72 -11.85 5.33
N GLY A 314 -18.33 -10.61 5.57
CA GLY A 314 -16.98 -10.10 5.38
C GLY A 314 -16.61 -9.74 3.94
N GLY A 315 -17.45 -10.05 2.96
CA GLY A 315 -17.25 -9.78 1.54
C GLY A 315 -17.07 -8.31 1.20
N ALA A 316 -16.49 -8.06 0.04
CA ALA A 316 -16.04 -6.74 -0.38
C ALA A 316 -17.19 -5.86 -0.87
N TRP A 317 -17.27 -4.63 -0.38
CA TRP A 317 -18.08 -3.55 -0.97
C TRP A 317 -17.21 -2.55 -1.69
N LEU A 318 -17.57 -2.22 -2.93
CA LEU A 318 -16.81 -1.38 -3.85
C LEU A 318 -17.66 -0.24 -4.39
N ALA A 319 -17.07 0.95 -4.49
CA ALA A 319 -17.58 2.07 -5.28
C ALA A 319 -16.65 2.28 -6.48
N GLY A 320 -17.03 1.75 -7.64
CA GLY A 320 -16.12 1.64 -8.78
C GLY A 320 -14.95 0.72 -8.43
N ASP A 321 -13.74 1.28 -8.41
CA ASP A 321 -12.48 0.60 -8.09
C ASP A 321 -12.00 0.87 -6.65
N LYS A 322 -12.78 1.57 -5.83
CA LYS A 322 -12.45 1.88 -4.44
C LYS A 322 -13.15 0.94 -3.46
N ALA A 323 -12.39 0.44 -2.50
CA ALA A 323 -12.92 -0.28 -1.35
C ALA A 323 -13.74 0.68 -0.45
N VAL A 324 -14.96 0.28 -0.08
CA VAL A 324 -15.81 1.08 0.82
C VAL A 324 -16.21 0.33 2.09
N GLY A 325 -16.32 -1.00 2.07
CA GLY A 325 -16.80 -1.71 3.24
C GLY A 325 -16.70 -3.23 3.23
N LEU A 326 -16.93 -3.81 4.40
CA LEU A 326 -16.94 -5.24 4.69
C LEU A 326 -18.38 -5.65 4.97
N HIS A 327 -18.90 -6.63 4.26
CA HIS A 327 -20.28 -7.05 4.45
C HIS A 327 -20.50 -7.56 5.88
N SER A 328 -21.51 -7.03 6.58
CA SER A 328 -21.82 -7.43 7.96
C SER A 328 -23.05 -8.35 8.00
N GLY A 329 -24.11 -7.97 7.28
CA GLY A 329 -25.33 -8.79 7.19
C GLY A 329 -26.44 -8.01 6.51
N GLY A 330 -27.68 -8.40 6.74
CA GLY A 330 -28.84 -7.70 6.18
C GLY A 330 -29.98 -8.65 5.87
N GLN A 331 -31.19 -8.08 5.76
CA GLN A 331 -32.35 -8.83 5.30
C GLN A 331 -32.41 -8.70 3.78
N SER A 332 -32.28 -9.83 3.07
CA SER A 332 -32.46 -9.84 1.63
C SER A 332 -33.01 -11.18 1.15
N SER A 333 -33.78 -11.11 0.07
CA SER A 333 -34.33 -12.29 -0.61
C SER A 333 -33.58 -12.64 -1.89
N CYS A 334 -32.76 -11.71 -2.41
CA CYS A 334 -32.10 -11.80 -3.72
C CYS A 334 -33.03 -12.28 -4.85
N SER A 335 -34.31 -11.93 -4.78
CA SER A 335 -35.35 -12.33 -5.73
C SER A 335 -35.69 -11.17 -6.68
N PRO A 336 -36.02 -11.42 -7.96
CA PRO A 336 -36.40 -10.35 -8.89
C PRO A 336 -37.59 -9.56 -8.36
N GLY A 337 -37.41 -8.25 -8.12
CA GLY A 337 -38.44 -7.37 -7.56
C GLY A 337 -38.42 -7.21 -6.03
N GLY A 338 -37.36 -7.67 -5.34
CA GLY A 338 -37.18 -7.45 -3.90
C GLY A 338 -37.06 -5.97 -3.55
N ALA A 339 -38.18 -5.31 -3.25
CA ALA A 339 -38.22 -3.90 -2.86
C ALA A 339 -37.63 -3.62 -1.46
N ASP A 340 -37.37 -4.69 -0.68
CA ASP A 340 -36.97 -4.62 0.72
C ASP A 340 -35.54 -5.16 0.99
N ASP A 341 -34.73 -5.38 -0.04
CA ASP A 341 -33.35 -5.83 0.15
C ASP A 341 -32.53 -4.73 0.86
N GLN A 342 -32.09 -5.01 2.08
CA GLN A 342 -31.29 -4.12 2.92
C GLN A 342 -30.01 -4.82 3.37
N SER A 343 -28.98 -4.76 2.52
CA SER A 343 -27.63 -5.21 2.93
C SER A 343 -26.90 -4.13 3.70
N ILE A 344 -26.11 -4.57 4.66
CA ILE A 344 -25.42 -3.75 5.65
C ILE A 344 -23.92 -4.04 5.55
N PHE A 345 -23.10 -2.99 5.61
CA PHE A 345 -21.65 -3.14 5.65
C PHE A 345 -20.99 -2.22 6.68
N GLN A 346 -19.87 -2.71 7.21
CA GLN A 346 -18.92 -1.98 8.05
C GLN A 346 -17.96 -1.19 7.15
N PRO A 347 -17.79 0.12 7.33
CA PRO A 347 -16.79 0.90 6.58
C PRO A 347 -15.37 0.33 6.74
N VAL A 348 -14.68 0.13 5.60
CA VAL A 348 -13.37 -0.58 5.59
C VAL A 348 -12.23 0.26 6.21
N ASN A 349 -12.29 1.58 6.06
CA ASN A 349 -11.26 2.49 6.57
C ASN A 349 -11.16 2.48 8.09
N GLU A 350 -12.25 2.13 8.79
CA GLU A 350 -12.24 1.97 10.23
C GLU A 350 -11.37 0.76 10.64
N ALA A 351 -11.60 -0.40 10.02
CA ALA A 351 -10.78 -1.60 10.25
C ALA A 351 -9.30 -1.35 9.95
N LEU A 352 -9.00 -0.73 8.80
CA LEU A 352 -7.62 -0.42 8.40
C LEU A 352 -6.92 0.48 9.43
N ARG A 353 -7.58 1.56 9.88
CA ARG A 353 -7.01 2.48 10.88
C ARG A 353 -6.87 1.83 12.26
N LYS A 354 -7.89 1.10 12.73
CA LYS A 354 -7.88 0.46 14.05
C LYS A 354 -6.66 -0.45 14.23
N TRP A 355 -6.26 -1.12 13.17
CA TRP A 355 -5.22 -2.15 13.20
C TRP A 355 -3.91 -1.77 12.50
N GLY A 356 -3.78 -0.50 12.08
CA GLY A 356 -2.58 0.01 11.41
C GLY A 356 -2.24 -0.74 10.12
N LEU A 357 -3.28 -1.11 9.35
CA LEU A 357 -3.15 -1.87 8.11
C LEU A 357 -3.22 -0.95 6.90
N THR A 358 -2.38 -1.22 5.91
CA THR A 358 -2.38 -0.58 4.61
C THR A 358 -3.11 -1.46 3.62
N LEU A 359 -4.15 -0.94 2.96
CA LEU A 359 -4.89 -1.66 1.93
C LEU A 359 -3.94 -2.13 0.81
N PHE A 360 -4.04 -3.40 0.41
CA PHE A 360 -3.30 -3.91 -0.73
C PHE A 360 -4.06 -3.57 -2.01
N VAL A 361 -3.50 -2.69 -2.82
CA VAL A 361 -4.12 -2.12 -4.03
C VAL A 361 -3.36 -2.54 -5.29
N GLY A 362 -4.08 -2.66 -6.39
CA GLY A 362 -3.54 -2.92 -7.71
C GLY A 362 -3.03 -1.61 -8.26
N GLY A 363 -1.74 -1.62 -8.62
CA GLY A 363 -1.01 -0.43 -9.02
C GLY A 363 0.22 -0.15 -8.15
N GLY A 364 0.42 -0.79 -6.99
CA GLY A 364 1.63 -0.56 -6.18
C GLY A 364 2.10 -1.81 -5.44
N GLY A 365 3.16 -2.45 -5.93
CA GLY A 365 3.90 -3.49 -5.19
C GLY A 365 4.39 -4.72 -5.97
N GLY A 366 4.11 -4.84 -7.27
CA GLY A 366 4.59 -5.98 -8.07
C GLY A 366 4.89 -5.69 -9.54
N ASP A 367 4.67 -4.46 -10.00
CA ASP A 367 5.17 -4.06 -11.31
C ASP A 367 6.66 -3.77 -11.20
N THR A 368 7.46 -4.42 -12.05
CA THR A 368 8.92 -4.22 -12.12
C THR A 368 9.34 -3.63 -13.45
N GLN A 369 8.40 -3.45 -14.38
CA GLN A 369 8.69 -2.91 -15.69
C GLN A 369 8.51 -1.39 -15.63
N ALA A 370 9.55 -0.68 -16.03
CA ALA A 370 9.47 0.77 -16.11
C ALA A 370 8.60 1.20 -17.30
N PRO A 371 7.85 2.30 -17.16
CA PRO A 371 7.15 2.90 -18.28
C PRO A 371 8.09 3.23 -19.44
N THR A 372 7.54 3.29 -20.66
CA THR A 372 8.30 3.78 -21.81
C THR A 372 8.68 5.24 -21.66
N VAL A 373 9.74 5.67 -22.34
CA VAL A 373 10.25 7.05 -22.26
C VAL A 373 9.20 8.03 -22.83
N PRO A 374 8.87 9.13 -22.13
CA PRO A 374 7.97 10.15 -22.66
C PRO A 374 8.45 10.71 -24.00
N GLY A 375 7.55 10.83 -24.97
CA GLY A 375 7.86 11.31 -26.31
C GLY A 375 7.80 12.83 -26.43
N ASN A 376 8.52 13.40 -27.41
CA ASN A 376 8.33 14.77 -27.91
C ASN A 376 8.13 15.88 -26.84
N PRO A 377 9.06 16.02 -25.86
CA PRO A 377 9.00 17.11 -24.90
C PRO A 377 9.18 18.45 -25.61
N ARG A 378 8.28 19.41 -25.33
CA ARG A 378 8.21 20.70 -26.03
C ARG A 378 7.76 21.83 -25.11
N LEU A 379 8.22 23.04 -25.41
CA LEU A 379 7.80 24.28 -24.76
C LEU A 379 6.40 24.68 -25.24
N THR A 380 5.52 25.06 -24.31
CA THR A 380 4.18 25.58 -24.60
C THR A 380 3.98 27.01 -24.11
N GLY A 381 4.83 27.51 -23.21
CA GLY A 381 4.82 28.90 -22.77
C GLY A 381 6.04 29.24 -21.91
N ALA A 382 6.45 30.51 -21.87
CA ALA A 382 7.54 30.98 -21.02
C ALA A 382 7.22 32.40 -20.50
N THR A 383 7.49 32.63 -19.21
CA THR A 383 7.53 33.96 -18.58
C THR A 383 8.97 34.30 -18.21
N SER A 384 9.19 35.39 -17.49
CA SER A 384 10.50 35.73 -16.93
C SER A 384 10.93 34.79 -15.79
N ASP A 385 10.00 34.10 -15.15
CA ASP A 385 10.24 33.27 -13.95
C ASP A 385 9.68 31.84 -14.04
N SER A 386 9.08 31.47 -15.17
CA SER A 386 8.50 30.14 -15.36
C SER A 386 8.50 29.68 -16.81
N VAL A 387 8.42 28.37 -17.02
CA VAL A 387 8.18 27.74 -18.33
C VAL A 387 7.13 26.65 -18.22
N SER A 388 6.28 26.54 -19.22
CA SER A 388 5.30 25.47 -19.38
C SER A 388 5.77 24.50 -20.47
N LEU A 389 5.74 23.21 -20.15
CA LEU A 389 6.16 22.11 -21.02
C LEU A 389 4.99 21.16 -21.26
N ALA A 390 4.99 20.50 -22.42
CA ALA A 390 4.12 19.37 -22.72
C ALA A 390 4.93 18.25 -23.37
N TRP A 391 4.42 17.02 -23.32
CA TRP A 391 5.04 15.84 -23.91
C TRP A 391 3.96 14.85 -24.37
N ASP A 392 4.38 13.87 -25.16
CA ASP A 392 3.52 12.79 -25.60
C ASP A 392 3.54 11.66 -24.56
N ALA A 393 2.40 10.98 -24.41
CA ALA A 393 2.20 10.00 -23.36
C ALA A 393 3.16 8.82 -23.47
N SER A 394 3.66 8.37 -22.33
CA SER A 394 4.28 7.05 -22.19
C SER A 394 3.21 5.95 -22.22
N THR A 395 3.67 4.70 -22.31
CA THR A 395 2.89 3.49 -22.11
C THR A 395 3.57 2.61 -21.06
N ASP A 396 2.76 1.79 -20.39
CA ASP A 396 3.21 0.87 -19.36
C ASP A 396 2.29 -0.36 -19.34
N ASN A 397 2.76 -1.49 -18.82
CA ASN A 397 2.01 -2.75 -18.72
C ASN A 397 0.90 -2.71 -17.66
N VAL A 398 1.01 -1.86 -16.63
CA VAL A 398 -0.04 -1.68 -15.61
C VAL A 398 -0.65 -0.29 -15.70
N GLY A 399 0.18 0.75 -15.82
CA GLY A 399 -0.28 2.11 -15.99
C GLY A 399 0.65 3.15 -15.39
N ILE A 400 0.52 4.38 -15.87
CA ILE A 400 1.37 5.49 -15.48
C ILE A 400 0.70 6.28 -14.36
N ALA A 401 1.42 6.51 -13.26
CA ALA A 401 0.96 7.32 -12.14
C ALA A 401 1.26 8.81 -12.32
N GLY A 402 2.27 9.15 -13.12
CA GLY A 402 2.58 10.53 -13.46
C GLY A 402 3.93 10.70 -14.13
N TYR A 403 4.38 11.94 -14.19
CA TYR A 403 5.62 12.37 -14.83
C TYR A 403 6.40 13.28 -13.89
N ASP A 404 7.72 13.20 -14.00
CA ASP A 404 8.68 14.04 -13.28
C ASP A 404 9.51 14.82 -14.29
N VAL A 405 9.53 16.14 -14.14
CA VAL A 405 10.33 17.06 -14.95
C VAL A 405 11.59 17.41 -14.19
N TYR A 406 12.75 17.18 -14.81
CA TYR A 406 14.06 17.45 -14.24
C TYR A 406 14.75 18.61 -14.94
N ASN A 407 15.40 19.49 -14.18
CA ASN A 407 16.34 20.50 -14.67
C ASN A 407 17.77 19.98 -14.44
N GLY A 408 18.41 19.47 -15.50
CA GLY A 408 19.62 18.67 -15.33
C GLY A 408 19.33 17.40 -14.51
N SER A 409 19.96 17.27 -13.34
CA SER A 409 19.74 16.15 -12.41
C SER A 409 18.73 16.43 -11.29
N GLU A 410 18.31 17.69 -11.11
CA GLU A 410 17.41 18.08 -10.03
C GLU A 410 15.94 17.95 -10.47
N LEU A 411 15.11 17.36 -9.61
CA LEU A 411 13.67 17.30 -9.84
C LEU A 411 13.07 18.70 -9.71
N ALA A 412 12.50 19.22 -10.80
CA ALA A 412 11.91 20.55 -10.84
C ALA A 412 10.43 20.53 -10.43
N VAL A 413 9.63 19.61 -10.99
CA VAL A 413 8.21 19.47 -10.66
C VAL A 413 7.68 18.09 -11.07
N SER A 414 6.68 17.59 -10.34
CA SER A 414 5.92 16.38 -10.69
C SER A 414 4.54 16.76 -11.23
N SER A 415 4.04 16.05 -12.25
CA SER A 415 2.72 16.25 -12.82
C SER A 415 1.98 14.94 -13.07
N ALA A 416 0.66 14.92 -12.91
CA ALA A 416 -0.20 13.81 -13.30
C ALA A 416 -0.77 13.98 -14.73
N SER A 417 -0.54 15.15 -15.35
CA SER A 417 -0.97 15.47 -16.72
C SER A 417 0.18 15.35 -17.71
N LEU A 418 -0.11 15.43 -19.01
CA LEU A 418 0.88 15.47 -20.10
C LEU A 418 1.54 16.85 -20.28
N SER A 419 1.49 17.67 -19.23
CA SER A 419 2.07 19.01 -19.17
C SER A 419 2.41 19.40 -17.74
N ALA A 420 3.36 20.32 -17.59
CA ALA A 420 3.73 20.91 -16.30
C ALA A 420 4.26 22.33 -16.49
N THR A 421 4.18 23.14 -15.43
CA THR A 421 4.84 24.45 -15.37
C THR A 421 5.91 24.41 -14.29
N VAL A 422 7.14 24.78 -14.66
CA VAL A 422 8.27 24.96 -13.75
C VAL A 422 8.39 26.44 -13.45
N SER A 423 8.27 26.83 -12.18
CA SER A 423 8.34 28.21 -11.70
C SER A 423 9.61 28.47 -10.88
N GLY A 424 9.87 29.73 -10.54
CA GLY A 424 11.04 30.12 -9.72
C GLY A 424 12.35 30.13 -10.50
N LEU A 425 12.28 30.27 -11.82
CA LEU A 425 13.44 30.33 -12.71
C LEU A 425 14.01 31.75 -12.77
N THR A 426 15.30 31.85 -13.07
CA THR A 426 15.96 33.13 -13.34
C THR A 426 15.58 33.61 -14.72
N ALA A 427 15.33 34.91 -14.86
CA ALA A 427 14.99 35.52 -16.13
C ALA A 427 16.16 35.54 -17.12
N ASP A 428 15.86 35.63 -18.41
CA ASP A 428 16.80 35.56 -19.52
C ASP A 428 17.79 34.37 -19.47
N THR A 429 17.41 33.27 -18.83
CA THR A 429 18.32 32.16 -18.54
C THR A 429 17.89 30.93 -19.33
N SER A 430 18.87 30.26 -19.94
CA SER A 430 18.61 29.02 -20.65
C SER A 430 18.62 27.83 -19.69
N TYR A 431 17.62 26.96 -19.84
CA TYR A 431 17.44 25.75 -19.05
C TYR A 431 17.27 24.54 -19.96
N ALA A 432 17.69 23.37 -19.48
CA ALA A 432 17.55 22.10 -20.17
C ALA A 432 16.70 21.16 -19.32
N PHE A 433 15.51 20.83 -19.82
CA PHE A 433 14.57 19.96 -19.11
C PHE A 433 14.47 18.58 -19.74
N THR A 434 14.37 17.56 -18.90
CA THR A 434 13.99 16.19 -19.32
C THR A 434 12.77 15.73 -18.55
N VAL A 435 12.02 14.79 -19.11
CA VAL A 435 10.83 14.22 -18.48
C VAL A 435 11.02 12.72 -18.30
N ARG A 436 10.61 12.20 -17.15
CA ARG A 436 10.53 10.77 -16.88
C ARG A 436 9.10 10.39 -16.51
N ALA A 437 8.60 9.28 -17.01
CA ALA A 437 7.36 8.69 -16.54
C ALA A 437 7.62 7.84 -15.29
N ARG A 438 6.65 7.80 -14.38
CA ARG A 438 6.63 6.90 -13.23
C ARG A 438 5.31 6.15 -13.16
N ASP A 439 5.37 4.89 -12.77
CA ASP A 439 4.18 4.12 -12.42
C ASP A 439 3.88 4.25 -10.92
N ALA A 440 2.82 3.57 -10.47
CA ALA A 440 2.45 3.56 -9.05
C ALA A 440 3.21 2.50 -8.23
N ALA A 441 4.03 1.66 -8.88
CA ALA A 441 4.93 0.70 -8.25
C ALA A 441 6.33 1.28 -7.94
N GLY A 442 6.62 2.48 -8.45
CA GLY A 442 7.88 3.19 -8.25
C GLY A 442 8.91 2.97 -9.35
N ASN A 443 8.58 2.28 -10.45
CA ASN A 443 9.49 2.21 -11.58
C ASN A 443 9.49 3.53 -12.35
N GLN A 444 10.66 3.93 -12.84
CA GLN A 444 10.84 5.17 -13.56
C GLN A 444 11.45 4.89 -14.94
N SER A 445 10.89 5.52 -15.98
CA SER A 445 11.45 5.44 -17.32
C SER A 445 12.86 6.05 -17.37
N ALA A 446 13.60 5.73 -18.44
CA ALA A 446 14.75 6.57 -18.81
C ALA A 446 14.28 8.02 -19.10
N ALA A 447 15.22 8.97 -19.05
CA ALA A 447 14.95 10.36 -19.38
C ALA A 447 14.58 10.54 -20.85
N SER A 448 13.61 11.41 -21.14
CA SER A 448 13.29 11.86 -22.49
C SER A 448 14.48 12.55 -23.16
N ALA A 449 14.32 12.86 -24.46
CA ALA A 449 15.17 13.86 -25.09
C ALA A 449 15.12 15.18 -24.28
N SER A 450 16.24 15.89 -24.21
CA SER A 450 16.30 17.18 -23.53
C SER A 450 15.62 18.26 -24.36
N VAL A 451 14.77 19.08 -23.74
CA VAL A 451 14.22 20.30 -24.33
C VAL A 451 14.95 21.50 -23.74
N THR A 452 15.66 22.24 -24.60
CA THR A 452 16.32 23.49 -24.22
C THR A 452 15.35 24.64 -24.38
N VAL A 453 15.15 25.40 -23.31
CA VAL A 453 14.26 26.55 -23.27
C VAL A 453 15.02 27.75 -22.72
N ARG A 454 14.49 28.95 -22.93
CA ARG A 454 15.01 30.17 -22.33
C ARG A 454 13.84 30.93 -21.72
N THR A 455 13.94 31.28 -20.45
CA THR A 455 12.96 32.20 -19.83
C THR A 455 13.00 33.52 -20.56
N GLN A 456 11.88 34.23 -20.58
CA GLN A 456 11.85 35.57 -21.15
C GLN A 456 12.83 36.46 -20.37
N PRO A 457 13.37 37.51 -21.01
CA PRO A 457 14.12 38.52 -20.27
C PRO A 457 13.34 38.98 -19.06
N GLY A 458 14.08 39.32 -18.00
CA GLY A 458 13.51 39.83 -16.75
C GLY A 458 12.90 41.21 -16.96
N GLY A 459 11.76 41.27 -17.65
CA GLY A 459 10.77 42.28 -17.38
C GLY A 459 10.14 41.89 -16.06
N GLY A 460 10.69 42.37 -14.95
CA GLY A 460 9.88 42.54 -13.75
C GLY A 460 8.61 43.22 -14.23
N GLY A 461 7.45 42.60 -14.03
CA GLY A 461 6.19 43.07 -14.57
C GLY A 461 5.91 44.47 -14.04
N GLY A 462 6.49 45.45 -14.71
CA GLY A 462 6.48 46.83 -14.30
C GLY A 462 5.05 47.25 -14.40
N ARG A 463 4.39 47.44 -13.26
CA ARG A 463 3.02 47.91 -13.29
C ARG A 463 3.10 49.35 -13.76
N THR A 464 2.47 49.63 -14.90
CA THR A 464 2.35 50.99 -15.38
C THR A 464 1.28 51.68 -14.55
N PHE A 465 1.68 52.68 -13.80
CA PHE A 465 0.75 53.55 -13.11
C PHE A 465 0.69 54.88 -13.82
N SER A 466 -0.51 55.45 -13.97
CA SER A 466 -0.72 56.69 -14.69
C SER A 466 -1.51 57.71 -13.86
N ASN A 467 -1.31 58.99 -14.17
CA ASN A 467 -2.19 60.07 -13.79
C ASN A 467 -2.53 60.86 -15.06
N GLY A 468 -3.82 60.89 -15.42
CA GLY A 468 -4.34 61.65 -16.56
C GLY A 468 -5.15 62.89 -16.15
N THR A 469 -4.87 63.45 -14.97
CA THR A 469 -5.42 64.74 -14.55
C THR A 469 -4.58 65.85 -15.16
N ASP A 470 -5.24 66.82 -15.78
CA ASP A 470 -4.59 67.99 -16.35
C ASP A 470 -4.01 68.90 -15.25
N TYR A 471 -2.76 69.32 -15.40
CA TYR A 471 -2.14 70.34 -14.57
C TYR A 471 -1.65 71.50 -15.43
N GLN A 472 -2.09 72.71 -15.09
CA GLN A 472 -1.65 73.92 -15.76
C GLN A 472 -0.17 74.18 -15.49
N ILE A 473 0.59 74.36 -16.56
CA ILE A 473 1.99 74.79 -16.56
C ILE A 473 1.94 76.29 -16.85
N ARG A 474 2.22 77.12 -15.84
CA ARG A 474 2.26 78.59 -15.98
C ARG A 474 3.70 79.08 -15.92
N ASP A 475 3.96 80.21 -16.58
CA ASP A 475 5.21 80.96 -16.50
C ASP A 475 5.78 80.99 -15.08
N PHE A 476 7.05 80.59 -14.94
CA PHE A 476 7.81 80.61 -13.69
C PHE A 476 7.18 79.83 -12.52
N THR A 477 6.31 78.87 -12.81
CA THR A 477 5.70 77.99 -11.80
C THR A 477 6.06 76.52 -12.01
N VAL A 478 5.68 75.69 -11.04
CA VAL A 478 5.88 74.23 -11.10
C VAL A 478 4.54 73.52 -11.02
N ALA A 479 4.13 72.91 -12.12
CA ALA A 479 3.04 71.94 -12.13
C ALA A 479 3.50 70.65 -11.45
N SER A 480 2.73 70.15 -10.47
CA SER A 480 3.07 68.95 -9.70
C SER A 480 1.93 67.93 -9.76
N SER A 481 2.15 66.82 -10.47
CA SER A 481 1.20 65.72 -10.60
C SER A 481 1.64 64.52 -9.78
N ARG A 482 0.79 64.04 -8.88
CA ARG A 482 1.07 62.91 -7.97
C ARG A 482 0.43 61.62 -8.44
N LEU A 483 1.09 60.52 -8.18
CA LEU A 483 0.70 59.17 -8.52
C LEU A 483 1.03 58.28 -7.31
N THR A 484 0.14 57.38 -6.91
CA THR A 484 0.45 56.39 -5.85
C THR A 484 0.61 55.01 -6.46
N SER A 485 1.77 54.40 -6.24
CA SER A 485 2.07 53.03 -6.61
C SER A 485 1.87 52.10 -5.41
N ASN A 486 1.17 50.99 -5.63
CA ASN A 486 1.08 49.89 -4.68
C ASN A 486 2.00 48.71 -5.05
N ALA A 487 2.98 48.91 -5.95
CA ALA A 487 4.02 47.93 -6.32
C ALA A 487 4.91 47.59 -5.14
N THR A 488 5.07 46.30 -4.87
CA THR A 488 5.96 45.79 -3.84
C THR A 488 7.37 45.64 -4.42
N GLY A 489 8.39 45.72 -3.56
CA GLY A 489 9.78 45.54 -3.97
C GLY A 489 10.49 46.83 -4.40
N ALA A 490 11.65 46.65 -5.04
CA ALA A 490 12.44 47.73 -5.62
C ALA A 490 11.83 48.17 -6.96
N ALA A 491 11.85 49.46 -7.24
CA ALA A 491 11.44 50.01 -8.53
C ALA A 491 12.38 49.51 -9.64
N ALA A 492 11.82 49.13 -10.78
CA ALA A 492 12.58 48.79 -11.98
C ALA A 492 13.56 49.92 -12.35
N SER A 493 14.79 49.55 -12.73
CA SER A 493 15.84 50.50 -13.08
C SER A 493 16.52 50.08 -14.39
N PRO A 494 16.44 50.90 -15.46
CA PRO A 494 15.76 52.19 -15.52
C PRO A 494 14.23 52.05 -15.49
N ALA A 495 13.56 52.95 -14.78
CA ALA A 495 12.12 53.14 -14.82
C ALA A 495 11.75 53.88 -16.11
N THR A 496 10.74 53.38 -16.82
CA THR A 496 10.21 54.06 -18.01
C THR A 496 9.15 55.07 -17.58
N VAL A 497 9.34 56.36 -17.88
CA VAL A 497 8.37 57.44 -17.62
C VAL A 497 7.86 57.99 -18.95
N LYS A 498 6.55 58.01 -19.15
CA LYS A 498 5.92 58.64 -20.31
C LYS A 498 5.23 59.92 -19.87
N VAL A 499 5.47 61.03 -20.55
CA VAL A 499 4.90 62.35 -20.24
C VAL A 499 4.21 62.88 -21.49
N THR A 500 2.92 63.18 -21.39
CA THR A 500 2.11 63.81 -22.42
C THR A 500 1.77 65.22 -21.97
N ALA A 501 2.25 66.20 -22.72
CA ALA A 501 2.02 67.61 -22.42
C ALA A 501 1.89 68.43 -23.71
N VAL A 502 1.22 69.58 -23.57
CA VAL A 502 1.15 70.63 -24.58
C VAL A 502 1.84 71.86 -24.01
N HIS A 503 2.88 72.35 -24.69
CA HIS A 503 3.60 73.59 -24.36
C HIS A 503 4.24 74.14 -25.64
N THR A 504 4.28 75.45 -25.83
CA THR A 504 4.81 76.05 -27.07
C THR A 504 6.34 76.14 -27.10
N CYS A 505 7.00 76.30 -25.94
CA CYS A 505 8.45 76.20 -25.81
C CYS A 505 8.85 75.01 -24.93
N TYR A 506 9.27 73.91 -25.55
CA TYR A 506 9.85 72.74 -24.87
C TYR A 506 11.07 73.15 -24.04
N GLN A 507 11.92 74.03 -24.58
CA GLN A 507 13.23 74.40 -24.04
C GLN A 507 13.15 75.13 -22.70
N ASP A 508 12.00 75.69 -22.36
CA ASP A 508 11.77 76.36 -21.08
C ASP A 508 11.42 75.37 -19.96
N LEU A 509 11.02 74.15 -20.32
CA LEU A 509 10.59 73.14 -19.37
C LEU A 509 11.78 72.43 -18.70
N ALA A 510 11.67 72.28 -17.38
CA ALA A 510 12.48 71.35 -16.60
C ALA A 510 11.57 70.29 -15.97
N ILE A 511 11.78 69.03 -16.34
CA ILE A 511 10.95 67.90 -15.90
C ILE A 511 11.74 67.04 -14.92
N THR A 512 11.18 66.84 -13.74
CA THR A 512 11.79 66.05 -12.65
C THR A 512 10.78 65.05 -12.10
N LEU A 513 11.19 63.78 -12.01
CA LEU A 513 10.48 62.75 -11.27
C LEU A 513 10.97 62.76 -9.82
N VAL A 514 10.06 62.82 -8.87
CA VAL A 514 10.36 62.74 -7.43
C VAL A 514 9.86 61.41 -6.89
N ALA A 515 10.76 60.62 -6.33
CA ALA A 515 10.47 59.33 -5.73
C ALA A 515 9.80 59.44 -4.35
N PRO A 516 9.21 58.36 -3.81
CA PRO A 516 8.61 58.34 -2.48
C PRO A 516 9.58 58.74 -1.35
N SER A 517 10.88 58.52 -1.54
CA SER A 517 11.94 58.97 -0.63
C SER A 517 12.14 60.49 -0.60
N GLY A 518 11.57 61.22 -1.56
CA GLY A 518 11.84 62.63 -1.82
C GLY A 518 12.98 62.87 -2.80
N ARG A 519 13.68 61.83 -3.27
CA ARG A 519 14.78 61.96 -4.23
C ARG A 519 14.27 62.38 -5.61
N GLY A 520 14.88 63.44 -6.16
CA GLY A 520 14.60 63.93 -7.51
C GLY A 520 15.48 63.28 -8.57
N TYR A 521 14.88 62.98 -9.71
CA TYR A 521 15.50 62.45 -10.92
C TYR A 521 15.16 63.36 -12.09
N THR A 522 16.16 63.97 -12.70
CA THR A 522 15.95 64.87 -13.83
C THR A 522 15.68 64.06 -15.10
N LEU A 523 14.50 64.28 -15.69
CA LEU A 523 14.11 63.71 -16.99
C LEU A 523 14.53 64.64 -18.12
N MET A 524 14.40 65.95 -17.87
CA MET A 524 14.71 67.00 -18.82
C MET A 524 15.21 68.24 -18.07
N ARG A 525 16.25 68.88 -18.61
CA ARG A 525 16.69 70.21 -18.19
C ARG A 525 16.18 71.25 -19.19
N SER A 526 15.80 72.41 -18.70
CA SER A 526 15.60 73.57 -19.55
C SER A 526 16.92 73.99 -20.20
N GLY A 527 16.86 74.46 -21.44
CA GLY A 527 18.03 74.87 -22.19
C GLY A 527 17.84 74.92 -23.70
N GLY A 528 18.49 75.90 -24.33
CA GLY A 528 18.37 76.20 -25.75
C GLY A 528 17.72 77.57 -25.99
N LEU A 529 18.01 78.18 -27.14
CA LEU A 529 17.45 79.50 -27.52
C LEU A 529 16.34 79.39 -28.58
N GLN A 530 15.98 78.17 -28.99
CA GLN A 530 14.96 77.91 -30.00
C GLN A 530 13.74 77.35 -29.30
N CYS A 531 12.55 77.88 -29.55
CA CYS A 531 11.31 77.31 -29.01
C CYS A 531 10.69 76.32 -29.99
N THR A 532 10.63 75.06 -29.58
CA THR A 532 9.90 74.00 -30.28
C THR A 532 8.75 73.52 -29.42
N PRO A 533 7.56 73.24 -29.97
CA PRO A 533 6.45 72.69 -29.18
C PRO A 533 6.82 71.35 -28.52
N PHE A 534 6.36 71.10 -27.28
CA PHE A 534 6.52 69.79 -26.63
C PHE A 534 5.72 68.72 -27.39
N GLY A 535 4.44 69.04 -27.64
CA GLY A 535 3.49 68.38 -28.55
C GLY A 535 3.46 66.85 -28.52
N GLY A 536 2.79 66.25 -27.54
CA GLY A 536 2.50 64.80 -27.50
C GLY A 536 3.21 64.04 -26.38
N GLU A 537 3.32 62.72 -26.52
CA GLU A 537 3.96 61.83 -25.55
C GLU A 537 5.49 61.79 -25.76
N ARG A 538 6.26 61.92 -24.68
CA ARG A 538 7.70 61.65 -24.63
C ARG A 538 8.02 60.58 -23.61
N THR A 539 8.95 59.69 -23.96
CA THR A 539 9.39 58.58 -23.10
C THR A 539 10.80 58.85 -22.56
N TYR A 540 10.98 58.69 -21.26
CA TYR A 540 12.25 58.83 -20.54
C TYR A 540 12.63 57.51 -19.85
N GLN A 541 13.92 57.19 -19.82
CA GLN A 541 14.46 56.07 -19.05
C GLN A 541 15.25 56.62 -17.86
N VAL A 542 14.84 56.28 -16.64
CA VAL A 542 15.35 56.92 -15.42
C VAL A 542 15.98 55.86 -14.52
N PRO A 543 17.30 55.91 -14.22
CA PRO A 543 17.95 54.95 -13.35
C PRO A 543 17.59 55.19 -11.88
N VAL A 544 16.40 54.75 -11.47
CA VAL A 544 15.93 54.86 -10.09
C VAL A 544 16.57 53.79 -9.20
N ASN A 545 16.76 54.09 -7.92
CA ASN A 545 17.20 53.13 -6.91
C ASN A 545 16.35 53.36 -5.65
N GLU A 546 15.08 53.00 -5.78
CA GLU A 546 14.01 53.40 -4.87
C GLU A 546 13.04 52.23 -4.67
N LYS A 547 12.20 52.30 -3.64
CA LYS A 547 11.08 51.36 -3.49
C LYS A 547 9.99 51.68 -4.52
N ALA A 548 9.39 50.64 -5.10
CA ALA A 548 8.31 50.81 -6.08
C ALA A 548 7.03 51.38 -5.42
N ALA A 549 6.75 50.99 -4.18
CA ALA A 549 5.60 51.45 -3.41
C ALA A 549 5.75 52.91 -2.94
N GLY A 550 4.66 53.66 -3.01
CA GLY A 550 4.55 55.00 -2.44
C GLY A 550 4.11 56.05 -3.46
N THR A 551 4.20 57.32 -3.06
CA THR A 551 3.79 58.44 -3.91
C THR A 551 4.96 58.93 -4.76
N TRP A 552 4.81 58.80 -6.08
CA TRP A 552 5.69 59.38 -7.08
C TRP A 552 5.09 60.71 -7.56
N THR A 553 5.93 61.71 -7.78
CA THR A 553 5.47 63.03 -8.25
C THR A 553 6.23 63.44 -9.49
N LEU A 554 5.53 63.76 -10.58
CA LEU A 554 6.11 64.45 -11.72
C LEU A 554 6.01 65.95 -11.50
N ARG A 555 7.15 66.64 -11.58
CA ARG A 555 7.24 68.10 -11.54
C ARG A 555 7.64 68.61 -12.91
N VAL A 556 6.84 69.51 -13.46
CA VAL A 556 7.12 70.22 -14.70
C VAL A 556 7.22 71.70 -14.35
N ALA A 557 8.45 72.21 -14.34
CA ALA A 557 8.73 73.62 -14.11
C ALA A 557 8.87 74.33 -15.45
N ASP A 558 8.19 75.44 -15.60
CA ASP A 558 8.42 76.36 -16.71
C ASP A 558 9.33 77.50 -16.24
N ASN A 559 10.42 77.72 -16.96
CA ASN A 559 11.44 78.72 -16.65
C ASN A 559 11.46 79.87 -17.66
N GLY A 560 10.54 79.88 -18.62
CA GLY A 560 10.36 80.90 -19.63
C GLY A 560 9.19 81.84 -19.31
N PRO A 561 9.17 83.04 -19.89
CA PRO A 561 8.01 83.91 -19.90
C PRO A 561 7.19 83.80 -21.20
N ARG A 562 5.88 84.02 -21.08
CA ARG A 562 4.88 84.24 -22.15
C ARG A 562 4.45 83.00 -22.91
N ASP A 563 4.57 81.83 -22.32
CA ASP A 563 3.92 80.63 -22.83
C ASP A 563 3.46 79.69 -21.73
N GLU A 564 2.16 79.41 -21.75
CA GLU A 564 1.56 78.46 -20.83
C GLU A 564 1.30 77.13 -21.55
N GLY A 565 1.14 76.08 -20.76
CA GLY A 565 0.79 74.77 -21.27
C GLY A 565 0.04 73.91 -20.27
N VAL A 566 -0.15 72.65 -20.63
CA VAL A 566 -0.85 71.66 -19.82
C VAL A 566 -0.04 70.38 -19.80
N LEU A 567 0.18 69.84 -18.61
CA LEU A 567 0.53 68.44 -18.42
C LEU A 567 -0.77 67.64 -18.44
N ASP A 568 -1.06 66.97 -19.56
CA ASP A 568 -2.30 66.21 -19.75
C ASP A 568 -2.25 64.88 -18.98
N SER A 569 -1.15 64.14 -19.15
CA SER A 569 -0.98 62.85 -18.48
C SER A 569 0.47 62.44 -18.35
N TRP A 570 0.72 61.52 -17.42
CA TRP A 570 1.98 60.81 -17.38
C TRP A 570 1.80 59.41 -16.81
N SER A 571 2.76 58.54 -17.09
CA SER A 571 2.85 57.21 -16.50
C SER A 571 4.27 56.81 -16.16
N ILE A 572 4.40 55.85 -15.26
CA ILE A 572 5.68 55.24 -14.89
C ILE A 572 5.50 53.72 -14.76
N ALA A 573 6.43 52.97 -15.35
CA ALA A 573 6.56 51.53 -15.16
C ALA A 573 7.55 51.27 -14.01
N LEU A 574 7.05 50.67 -12.93
CA LEU A 574 7.77 50.44 -11.67
C LEU A 574 7.90 48.97 -11.30
#